data_AF-Q3M234-F1
#
_entry.id   AF-Q3M234-F1
#
_cell.length_a   1.000
_cell.length_b   1.000
_cell.length_c   1.000
_cell.angle_alpha   90.00
_cell.angle_beta   90.00
_cell.angle_gamma   90.00
#
_symmetry.space_group_name_H-M   'P 1'
#
loop_
_entity.id
_entity.type
_entity.pdbx_description
1 polymer ?
#
loop_
_entity_poly.entity_id
_entity_poly.type
_entity_poly.pdbx_seq_one_letter_code
_entity_poly.pdbx_strand_id
1 'polypeptide(L)'
;MRELSAAVGEIDLKYVDESGFCAWSDPSYSYYFKGKQKRLEQSNRRGRRLSIIGFLQPLISFVYGLVIGGVSRQSYIQMMEFEALEAQKTGRIRVIVQDNGPIHRCREVQQLWTKWEAMGLYIFFLPKYCSEMNPIELEWQHLKKDELASKTFEDELDLAYAVIDGVQTRGDKGNYSTHRVRFNSSSSA
;
A
#
# COMPACT_ATOMS: atom_id res chain seq x y z
N MET A 1 -19.75 13.00 4.66
CA MET A 1 -19.79 13.07 6.14
C MET A 1 -18.46 12.64 6.76
N ARG A 2 -17.92 11.45 6.47
CA ARG A 2 -16.64 10.98 7.05
C ARG A 2 -15.42 11.79 6.63
N GLU A 3 -15.32 12.16 5.35
CA GLU A 3 -14.26 13.04 4.85
C GLU A 3 -14.32 14.43 5.50
N LEU A 4 -15.53 14.92 5.83
CA LEU A 4 -15.71 16.18 6.54
C LEU A 4 -15.23 16.06 7.99
N SER A 5 -15.61 15.01 8.73
CA SER A 5 -15.07 14.77 10.09
C SER A 5 -13.56 14.54 10.10
N ALA A 6 -13.00 13.89 9.07
CA ALA A 6 -11.56 13.75 8.91
C ALA A 6 -10.88 15.10 8.64
N ALA A 7 -11.47 15.93 7.77
CA ALA A 7 -10.97 17.28 7.49
C ALA A 7 -11.06 18.21 8.70
N VAL A 8 -12.05 18.01 9.58
CA VAL A 8 -12.19 18.71 10.87
C VAL A 8 -11.24 18.12 11.93
N GLY A 9 -10.62 16.97 11.67
CA GLY A 9 -9.65 16.33 12.57
C GLY A 9 -10.28 15.52 13.70
N GLU A 10 -11.57 15.21 13.61
CA GLU A 10 -12.32 14.42 14.61
C GLU A 10 -11.98 12.93 14.53
N ILE A 11 -11.59 12.45 13.35
CA ILE A 11 -11.24 11.05 13.09
C ILE A 11 -9.99 10.93 12.23
N ASP A 12 -9.22 9.88 12.44
CA ASP A 12 -8.16 9.46 11.52
C ASP A 12 -8.78 8.57 10.43
N LEU A 13 -9.00 9.13 9.23
CA LEU A 13 -9.48 8.38 8.08
C LEU A 13 -8.31 7.87 7.25
N LYS A 14 -8.13 6.54 7.22
CA LYS A 14 -7.08 5.90 6.42
C LYS A 14 -7.68 4.96 5.40
N TYR A 15 -6.99 4.82 4.27
CA TYR A 15 -7.38 3.99 3.16
C TYR A 15 -6.37 2.88 2.98
N VAL A 16 -6.82 1.62 2.98
CA VAL A 16 -5.96 0.46 2.77
C VAL A 16 -6.22 -0.16 1.40
N ASP A 17 -5.14 -0.61 0.79
CA ASP A 17 -5.14 -1.39 -0.43
C ASP A 17 -3.80 -2.11 -0.62
N GLU A 18 -3.77 -3.07 -1.53
CA GLU A 18 -2.57 -3.78 -1.94
C GLU A 18 -2.20 -3.52 -3.39
N SER A 19 -0.91 -3.30 -3.63
CA SER A 19 -0.36 -3.26 -4.98
C SER A 19 0.79 -4.22 -5.13
N GLY A 20 1.18 -4.51 -6.36
CA GLY A 20 2.45 -5.20 -6.57
C GLY A 20 3.21 -4.73 -7.79
N PHE A 21 4.50 -5.04 -7.74
CA PHE A 21 5.55 -4.56 -8.60
C PHE A 21 6.33 -5.74 -9.16
N CYS A 22 6.79 -5.60 -10.40
CA CYS A 22 7.61 -6.58 -11.08
C CYS A 22 9.01 -6.01 -11.31
N ALA A 23 10.01 -6.87 -11.41
CA ALA A 23 11.38 -6.47 -11.76
C ALA A 23 11.46 -5.95 -13.22
N TRP A 24 10.55 -6.45 -14.07
CA TRP A 24 10.39 -5.98 -15.45
C TRP A 24 9.60 -4.68 -15.51
N SER A 25 10.06 -3.78 -16.38
CA SER A 25 9.34 -2.55 -16.69
C SER A 25 8.16 -2.83 -17.61
N ASP A 26 6.99 -2.30 -17.26
CA ASP A 26 5.85 -2.28 -18.18
C ASP A 26 6.12 -1.33 -19.36
N PRO A 27 5.58 -1.61 -20.56
CA PRO A 27 5.68 -0.69 -21.69
C PRO A 27 5.05 0.68 -21.38
N SER A 28 5.91 1.70 -21.19
CA SER A 28 5.51 3.09 -20.93
C SER A 28 5.52 3.96 -22.20
N TYR A 29 4.94 5.16 -22.14
CA TYR A 29 5.16 6.16 -23.19
C TYR A 29 6.56 6.76 -23.06
N SER A 30 7.30 6.88 -24.17
CA SER A 30 8.64 7.49 -24.19
C SER A 30 9.00 7.95 -25.61
N TYR A 31 9.95 8.87 -25.73
CA TYR A 31 10.44 9.40 -27.00
C TYR A 31 11.57 8.53 -27.57
N TYR A 32 11.52 8.26 -28.88
CA TYR A 32 12.56 7.56 -29.62
C TYR A 32 12.70 8.14 -31.02
N PHE A 33 13.85 7.91 -31.66
CA PHE A 33 14.13 8.44 -32.99
C PHE A 33 13.20 7.86 -34.05
N LYS A 34 12.68 8.73 -34.93
CA LYS A 34 11.85 8.33 -36.07
C LYS A 34 12.57 7.30 -36.93
N GLY A 35 11.90 6.19 -37.26
CA GLY A 35 12.47 5.08 -38.03
C GLY A 35 13.25 4.05 -37.20
N LYS A 36 13.32 4.19 -35.87
CA LYS A 36 13.84 3.16 -34.96
C LYS A 36 12.70 2.48 -34.22
N GLN A 37 12.82 1.17 -33.95
CA GLN A 37 11.88 0.47 -33.08
C GLN A 37 12.25 0.72 -31.61
N LYS A 38 11.26 1.09 -30.79
CA LYS A 38 11.44 1.18 -29.34
C LYS A 38 11.85 -0.18 -28.77
N ARG A 39 12.89 -0.19 -27.94
CA ARG A 39 13.33 -1.36 -27.17
C ARG A 39 13.47 -0.95 -25.72
N LEU A 40 13.04 -1.84 -24.82
CA LEU A 40 13.29 -1.75 -23.39
C LEU A 40 14.06 -3.01 -23.05
N GLU A 41 15.33 -2.85 -22.66
CA GLU A 41 16.13 -3.96 -22.17
C GLU A 41 15.48 -4.47 -20.87
N GLN A 42 15.39 -5.79 -20.72
CA GLN A 42 14.85 -6.43 -19.52
C GLN A 42 15.83 -7.45 -19.00
N SER A 43 15.82 -7.66 -17.68
CA SER A 43 16.61 -8.72 -17.06
C SER A 43 16.14 -10.09 -17.55
N ASN A 44 17.08 -11.05 -17.63
CA ASN A 44 16.82 -12.41 -18.13
C ASN A 44 15.76 -13.18 -17.34
N ARG A 45 15.47 -12.76 -16.10
CA ARG A 45 14.48 -13.37 -15.22
C ARG A 45 13.44 -12.34 -14.84
N ARG A 46 12.17 -12.73 -14.87
CA ARG A 46 11.06 -11.89 -14.41
C ARG A 46 11.09 -11.60 -12.90
N GLY A 47 11.77 -12.43 -12.13
CA GLY A 47 11.81 -12.36 -10.66
C GLY A 47 10.47 -12.71 -10.01
N ARG A 48 10.44 -12.68 -8.68
CA ARG A 48 9.21 -12.75 -7.89
C ARG A 48 8.57 -11.37 -7.81
N ARG A 49 7.23 -11.35 -7.75
CA ARG A 49 6.47 -10.12 -7.51
C ARG A 49 6.75 -9.61 -6.10
N LEU A 50 7.07 -8.33 -5.98
CA LEU A 50 7.06 -7.63 -4.70
C LEU A 50 5.67 -7.04 -4.50
N SER A 51 5.00 -7.34 -3.39
CA SER A 51 3.72 -6.72 -3.05
C SER A 51 3.89 -5.75 -1.89
N ILE A 52 3.11 -4.68 -1.94
CA ILE A 52 2.97 -3.68 -0.90
C ILE A 52 1.54 -3.72 -0.38
N ILE A 53 1.39 -3.60 0.94
CA ILE A 53 0.13 -3.23 1.58
C ILE A 53 0.36 -1.85 2.21
N GLY A 54 -0.51 -0.90 1.91
CA GLY A 54 -0.37 0.49 2.35
C GLY A 54 -1.63 1.00 3.04
N PHE A 55 -1.44 1.87 4.01
CA PHE A 55 -2.48 2.65 4.70
C PHE A 55 -2.17 4.12 4.44
N LEU A 56 -2.94 4.73 3.56
CA LEU A 56 -2.83 6.14 3.21
C LEU A 56 -3.80 6.96 4.06
N GLN A 57 -3.26 7.92 4.81
CA GLN A 57 -3.99 9.05 5.34
C GLN A 57 -3.66 10.26 4.48
N PRO A 58 -4.60 10.73 3.63
CA PRO A 58 -4.33 11.80 2.68
C PRO A 58 -3.65 13.01 3.36
N LEU A 59 -2.54 13.47 2.79
CA LEU A 59 -1.75 14.63 3.23
C LEU A 59 -1.11 14.53 4.62
N ILE A 60 -1.17 13.38 5.29
CA ILE A 60 -0.69 13.24 6.68
C ILE A 60 0.34 12.11 6.80
N SER A 61 -0.04 10.89 6.42
CA SER A 61 0.83 9.74 6.59
C SER A 61 0.57 8.61 5.59
N PHE A 62 1.61 7.83 5.35
CA PHE A 62 1.55 6.61 4.56
C PHE A 62 2.32 5.50 5.27
N VAL A 63 1.58 4.57 5.85
CA VAL A 63 2.13 3.41 6.57
C VAL A 63 2.09 2.20 5.65
N TYR A 64 3.21 1.53 5.41
CA TYR A 64 3.25 0.44 4.44
C TYR A 64 4.12 -0.74 4.89
N GLY A 65 3.82 -1.91 4.35
CA GLY A 65 4.60 -3.13 4.51
C GLY A 65 4.90 -3.76 3.15
N LEU A 66 6.09 -4.36 3.02
CA LEU A 66 6.53 -5.05 1.79
C LEU A 66 6.63 -6.55 2.02
N VAL A 67 6.13 -7.33 1.05
CA VAL A 67 6.14 -8.80 1.06
C VAL A 67 6.62 -9.30 -0.30
N ILE A 68 7.52 -10.29 -0.30
CA ILE A 68 7.87 -11.00 -1.54
C ILE A 68 6.80 -12.07 -1.81
N GLY A 69 6.12 -11.96 -2.96
CA GLY A 69 4.95 -12.76 -3.32
C GLY A 69 3.65 -11.98 -3.11
N GLY A 70 2.56 -12.68 -2.84
CA GLY A 70 1.26 -12.07 -2.53
C GLY A 70 1.17 -11.61 -1.08
N VAL A 71 0.37 -10.57 -0.82
CA VAL A 71 0.05 -10.16 0.55
C VAL A 71 -0.74 -11.28 1.22
N SER A 72 -0.23 -11.76 2.35
CA SER A 72 -0.90 -12.81 3.12
C SER A 72 -1.90 -12.19 4.09
N ARG A 73 -2.87 -13.00 4.53
CA ARG A 73 -3.77 -12.63 5.62
C ARG A 73 -3.02 -12.28 6.90
N GLN A 74 -1.94 -12.99 7.21
CA GLN A 74 -1.11 -12.72 8.39
C GLN A 74 -0.46 -11.34 8.30
N SER A 75 0.04 -10.96 7.12
CA SER A 75 0.59 -9.62 6.86
C SER A 75 -0.48 -8.53 7.03
N TYR A 76 -1.68 -8.76 6.49
CA TYR A 76 -2.81 -7.84 6.69
C TYR A 76 -3.17 -7.68 8.18
N ILE A 77 -3.30 -8.78 8.93
CA ILE A 77 -3.59 -8.74 10.36
C ILE A 77 -2.50 -8.00 11.12
N GLN A 78 -1.21 -8.23 10.82
CA GLN A 78 -0.11 -7.51 11.46
C GLN A 78 -0.18 -6.00 11.23
N MET A 79 -0.55 -5.56 10.02
CA MET A 79 -0.75 -4.13 9.74
C MET A 79 -1.96 -3.56 10.51
N MET A 80 -3.08 -4.28 10.54
CA MET A 80 -4.27 -3.84 11.28
C MET A 80 -4.02 -3.77 12.79
N GLU A 81 -3.28 -4.71 13.36
CA GLU A 81 -2.86 -4.69 14.76
C GLU A 81 -1.96 -3.50 15.07
N PHE A 82 -1.03 -3.17 14.17
CA PHE A 82 -0.21 -1.96 14.29
C PHE A 82 -1.09 -0.70 14.31
N GLU A 83 -2.02 -0.57 13.36
CA GLU A 83 -2.93 0.57 13.28
C GLU A 83 -3.87 0.66 14.49
N ALA A 84 -4.37 -0.47 14.99
CA ALA A 84 -5.23 -0.52 16.18
C ALA A 84 -4.46 -0.10 17.44
N LEU A 85 -3.20 -0.56 17.58
CA LEU A 85 -2.34 -0.17 18.70
C LEU A 85 -2.06 1.34 18.69
N GLU A 86 -1.80 1.91 17.51
CA GLU A 86 -1.58 3.36 17.37
C GLU A 86 -2.87 4.16 17.65
N ALA A 87 -4.04 3.68 17.20
CA ALA A 87 -5.33 4.28 17.54
C ALA A 87 -5.56 4.29 19.07
N GLN A 88 -5.29 3.17 19.73
CA GLN A 88 -5.43 3.04 21.19
C GLN A 88 -4.48 3.97 21.95
N LYS A 89 -3.22 4.07 21.52
CA LYS A 89 -2.22 4.96 22.15
C LYS A 89 -2.58 6.43 22.01
N THR A 90 -3.07 6.83 20.84
CA THR A 90 -3.44 8.23 20.57
C THR A 90 -4.81 8.59 21.16
N GLY A 91 -5.64 7.58 21.46
CA GLY A 91 -7.02 7.77 21.92
C GLY A 91 -7.95 8.34 20.83
N ARG A 92 -7.50 8.37 19.56
CA ARG A 92 -8.27 8.89 18.44
C ARG A 92 -9.00 7.76 17.73
N ILE A 93 -10.23 8.06 17.33
CA ILE A 93 -11.02 7.14 16.51
C ILE A 93 -10.37 7.06 15.13
N ARG A 94 -10.00 5.84 14.73
CA ARG A 94 -9.45 5.54 13.41
C ARG A 94 -10.46 4.76 12.59
N VAL A 95 -10.70 5.20 11.36
CA VAL A 95 -11.56 4.52 10.40
C VAL A 95 -10.71 4.07 9.23
N ILE A 96 -10.63 2.75 9.02
CA ILE A 96 -9.95 2.12 7.90
C ILE A 96 -10.96 1.85 6.79
N VAL A 97 -10.78 2.50 5.65
CA VAL A 97 -11.56 2.30 4.43
C VAL A 97 -10.87 1.26 3.56
N GLN A 98 -11.60 0.22 3.16
CA GLN A 98 -11.06 -0.87 2.35
C GLN A 98 -12.08 -1.43 1.37
N ASP A 99 -11.58 -2.19 0.39
CA ASP A 99 -12.41 -2.88 -0.59
C ASP A 99 -12.99 -4.19 -0.03
N ASN A 100 -13.63 -4.99 -0.88
CA ASN A 100 -14.26 -6.25 -0.48
C ASN A 100 -13.40 -7.48 -0.76
N GLY A 101 -12.09 -7.32 -0.83
CA GLY A 101 -11.12 -8.37 -1.05
C GLY A 101 -11.31 -9.56 -0.08
N PRO A 102 -11.05 -10.81 -0.53
CA PRO A 102 -11.25 -12.00 0.29
C PRO A 102 -10.47 -12.00 1.61
N ILE A 103 -9.32 -11.33 1.66
CA ILE A 103 -8.48 -11.21 2.86
C ILE A 103 -9.19 -10.37 3.93
N HIS A 104 -9.81 -9.25 3.54
CA HIS A 104 -10.49 -8.33 4.46
C HIS A 104 -11.76 -8.91 5.11
N ARG A 105 -12.35 -9.92 4.47
CA ARG A 105 -13.63 -10.54 4.89
C ARG A 105 -13.47 -11.96 5.41
N CYS A 106 -12.26 -12.49 5.56
CA CYS A 106 -12.10 -13.85 6.05
C CYS A 106 -12.54 -13.98 7.52
N ARG A 107 -12.90 -15.20 7.93
CA ARG A 107 -13.42 -15.48 9.28
C ARG A 107 -12.46 -15.06 10.39
N GLU A 108 -11.16 -15.29 10.21
CA GLU A 108 -10.12 -14.90 11.18
C GLU A 108 -10.06 -13.38 11.37
N VAL A 109 -10.18 -12.60 10.29
CA VAL A 109 -10.21 -11.13 10.36
C VAL A 109 -11.49 -10.65 11.04
N GLN A 110 -12.64 -11.26 10.73
CA GLN A 110 -13.92 -10.91 11.37
C GLN A 110 -13.90 -11.13 12.89
N GLN A 111 -13.22 -12.18 13.36
CA GLN A 111 -13.06 -12.46 14.78
C GLN A 111 -12.28 -11.36 15.53
N LEU A 112 -11.45 -10.59 14.82
CA LEU A 112 -10.65 -9.51 15.40
C LEU A 112 -11.37 -8.16 15.39
N TRP A 113 -12.52 -8.02 14.72
CA TRP A 113 -13.23 -6.74 14.60
C TRP A 113 -13.58 -6.15 15.96
N THR A 114 -14.20 -6.94 16.85
CA THR A 114 -14.58 -6.47 18.19
C THR A 114 -13.36 -6.03 19.01
N LYS A 115 -12.22 -6.69 18.84
CA LYS A 115 -10.96 -6.29 19.48
C LYS A 115 -10.50 -4.93 18.94
N TRP A 116 -10.47 -4.75 17.62
CA TRP A 116 -10.02 -3.51 17.00
C TRP A 116 -10.97 -2.34 17.30
N GLU A 117 -12.28 -2.57 17.32
CA GLU A 117 -13.29 -1.57 17.71
C GLU A 117 -13.08 -1.11 19.16
N ALA A 118 -12.78 -2.02 20.08
CA ALA A 118 -12.45 -1.69 21.47
C ALA A 118 -11.13 -0.89 21.61
N MET A 119 -10.25 -0.97 20.60
CA MET A 119 -9.02 -0.18 20.50
C MET A 119 -9.22 1.15 19.76
N GLY A 120 -10.45 1.47 19.35
CA GLY A 120 -10.79 2.71 18.63
C GLY A 120 -10.58 2.62 17.12
N LEU A 121 -10.37 1.43 16.55
CA LEU A 121 -10.25 1.20 15.12
C LEU A 121 -11.54 0.60 14.55
N TYR A 122 -12.13 1.28 13.59
CA TYR A 122 -13.35 0.87 12.90
C TYR A 122 -13.06 0.60 11.42
N ILE A 123 -13.79 -0.37 10.86
CA ILE A 123 -13.63 -0.77 9.46
C ILE A 123 -14.81 -0.24 8.64
N PHE A 124 -14.51 0.25 7.45
CA PHE A 124 -15.49 0.65 6.46
C PHE A 124 -15.22 -0.01 5.12
N PHE A 125 -16.22 -0.70 4.60
CA PHE A 125 -16.17 -1.32 3.29
C PHE A 125 -16.73 -0.38 2.24
N LEU A 126 -15.96 -0.14 1.19
CA LEU A 126 -16.45 0.52 -0.03
C LEU A 126 -17.49 -0.36 -0.73
N PRO A 127 -18.42 0.22 -1.51
CA PRO A 127 -19.25 -0.55 -2.43
C PRO A 127 -18.39 -1.34 -3.41
N LYS A 128 -18.92 -2.46 -3.91
CA LYS A 128 -18.20 -3.30 -4.87
C LYS A 128 -17.90 -2.51 -6.16
N TYR A 129 -16.71 -2.74 -6.72
CA TYR A 129 -16.25 -2.13 -7.97
C TYR A 129 -16.10 -0.59 -7.94
N CYS A 130 -15.84 -0.02 -6.77
CA CYS A 130 -15.62 1.42 -6.58
C CYS A 130 -14.17 1.75 -6.21
N SER A 131 -13.19 1.16 -6.90
CA SER A 131 -11.76 1.41 -6.66
C SER A 131 -11.37 2.89 -6.86
N GLU A 132 -12.05 3.60 -7.76
CA GLU A 132 -11.86 5.05 -7.98
C GLU A 132 -12.12 5.90 -6.72
N MET A 133 -12.88 5.38 -5.75
CA MET A 133 -13.14 6.07 -4.48
C MET A 133 -12.05 5.81 -3.43
N ASN A 134 -11.02 5.02 -3.77
CA ASN A 134 -9.91 4.72 -2.89
C ASN A 134 -8.68 5.57 -3.29
N PRO A 135 -8.36 6.68 -2.58
CA PRO A 135 -7.29 7.59 -2.98
C PRO A 135 -5.91 6.94 -3.08
N ILE A 136 -5.69 5.83 -2.37
CA ILE A 136 -4.43 5.08 -2.43
C ILE A 136 -4.16 4.47 -3.82
N GLU A 137 -5.19 4.23 -4.63
CA GLU A 137 -5.04 3.75 -6.00
C GLU A 137 -4.27 4.77 -6.87
N LEU A 138 -4.51 6.07 -6.63
CA LEU A 138 -3.76 7.12 -7.30
C LEU A 138 -2.28 7.15 -6.85
N GLU A 139 -2.02 6.89 -5.57
CA GLU A 139 -0.64 6.76 -5.07
C GLU A 139 0.08 5.58 -5.73
N TRP A 140 -0.60 4.44 -5.97
CA TRP A 140 -0.02 3.33 -6.73
C TRP A 140 0.28 3.70 -8.17
N GLN A 141 -0.58 4.49 -8.82
CA GLN A 141 -0.34 4.96 -10.17
C GLN A 141 0.90 5.87 -10.22
N HIS A 142 1.03 6.82 -9.29
CA HIS A 142 2.21 7.68 -9.20
C HIS A 142 3.47 6.90 -8.93
N LEU A 143 3.45 5.98 -7.97
CA LEU A 143 4.62 5.15 -7.66
C LEU A 143 5.07 4.32 -8.88
N LYS A 144 4.13 3.75 -9.65
CA LYS A 144 4.47 2.97 -10.85
C LYS A 144 4.91 3.84 -12.03
N LYS A 145 4.25 4.96 -12.28
CA LYS A 145 4.49 5.80 -13.47
C LYS A 145 5.61 6.82 -13.29
N ASP A 146 5.69 7.43 -12.13
CA ASP A 146 6.61 8.54 -11.89
C ASP A 146 7.94 8.02 -11.31
N GLU A 147 7.88 7.04 -10.40
CA GLU A 147 9.07 6.57 -9.68
C GLU A 147 9.72 5.33 -10.30
N LEU A 148 8.91 4.39 -10.81
CA LEU A 148 9.41 3.07 -11.27
C LEU A 148 9.40 2.89 -12.79
N ALA A 149 8.74 3.76 -13.55
CA ALA A 149 8.59 3.57 -14.98
C ALA A 149 9.94 3.59 -15.70
N SER A 150 10.08 2.73 -16.70
CA SER A 150 11.29 2.60 -17.52
C SER A 150 12.54 2.13 -16.76
N LYS A 151 12.40 1.73 -15.49
CA LYS A 151 13.44 1.05 -14.72
C LYS A 151 13.25 -0.46 -14.82
N THR A 152 14.37 -1.19 -14.76
CA THR A 152 14.40 -2.65 -14.64
C THR A 152 15.32 -3.02 -13.50
N PHE A 153 14.97 -4.08 -12.80
CA PHE A 153 15.67 -4.51 -11.59
C PHE A 153 16.28 -5.91 -11.81
N GLU A 154 17.48 -6.13 -11.28
CA GLU A 154 18.17 -7.42 -11.42
C GLU A 154 17.56 -8.47 -10.50
N ASP A 155 17.21 -8.06 -9.28
CA ASP A 155 16.60 -8.92 -8.26
C ASP A 155 15.50 -8.20 -7.45
N GLU A 156 14.89 -8.95 -6.52
CA GLU A 156 13.82 -8.45 -5.65
C GLU A 156 14.31 -7.41 -4.63
N LEU A 157 15.60 -7.41 -4.29
CA LEU A 157 16.18 -6.48 -3.32
C LEU A 157 16.32 -5.10 -3.97
N ASP A 158 16.83 -5.03 -5.19
CA ASP A 158 16.88 -3.81 -5.99
C ASP A 158 15.49 -3.20 -6.20
N LEU A 159 14.52 -4.05 -6.56
CA LEU A 159 13.13 -3.64 -6.69
C LEU A 159 12.58 -3.09 -5.36
N ALA A 160 12.88 -3.74 -4.23
CA ALA A 160 12.43 -3.28 -2.93
C ALA A 160 13.03 -1.92 -2.55
N TYR A 161 14.32 -1.70 -2.81
CA TYR A 161 14.94 -0.40 -2.58
C TYR A 161 14.32 0.69 -3.45
N ALA A 162 14.08 0.42 -4.73
CA ALA A 162 13.44 1.39 -5.62
C ALA A 162 12.00 1.73 -5.20
N VAL A 163 11.24 0.74 -4.69
CA VAL A 163 9.90 0.99 -4.13
C VAL A 163 9.99 1.83 -2.87
N ILE A 164 10.93 1.55 -1.96
CA ILE A 164 11.12 2.34 -0.73
C ILE A 164 11.49 3.79 -1.05
N ASP A 165 12.43 3.99 -1.98
CA ASP A 165 12.87 5.30 -2.44
C ASP A 165 11.74 6.07 -3.13
N GLY A 166 10.96 5.41 -3.98
CA GLY A 166 9.78 5.99 -4.61
C GLY A 166 8.72 6.41 -3.59
N VAL A 167 8.45 5.58 -2.57
CA VAL A 167 7.54 5.95 -1.48
C VAL A 167 8.06 7.16 -0.70
N GLN A 168 9.37 7.22 -0.42
CA GLN A 168 9.96 8.37 0.27
C GLN A 168 9.87 9.66 -0.55
N THR A 169 10.24 9.60 -1.82
CA THR A 169 10.16 10.73 -2.76
C THR A 169 8.73 11.27 -2.86
N ARG A 170 7.74 10.36 -2.89
CA ARG A 170 6.32 10.72 -2.86
C ARG A 170 5.91 11.38 -1.54
N GLY A 171 6.36 10.85 -0.41
CA GLY A 171 6.16 11.46 0.91
C GLY A 171 6.70 12.88 1.00
N ASP A 172 7.93 13.09 0.54
CA ASP A 172 8.58 14.40 0.54
C ASP A 172 7.85 15.38 -0.39
N LYS A 173 7.43 14.93 -1.58
CA LYS A 173 6.67 15.75 -2.54
C LYS A 173 5.26 16.08 -2.06
N GLY A 174 4.60 15.13 -1.40
CA GLY A 174 3.25 15.27 -0.86
C GLY A 174 3.21 15.88 0.54
N ASN A 175 4.37 16.16 1.14
CA ASN A 175 4.54 16.65 2.51
C ASN A 175 3.80 15.79 3.56
N TYR A 176 3.90 14.47 3.41
CA TYR A 176 3.34 13.50 4.36
C TYR A 176 4.41 12.53 4.86
N SER A 177 4.22 12.07 6.08
CA SER A 177 5.15 11.13 6.72
C SER A 177 5.03 9.71 6.13
N THR A 178 6.15 9.02 5.98
CA THR A 178 6.17 7.61 5.54
C THR A 178 6.65 6.72 6.68
N HIS A 179 6.01 5.58 6.88
CA HIS A 179 6.43 4.60 7.89
C HIS A 179 6.40 3.19 7.34
N ARG A 180 7.53 2.50 7.39
CA ARG A 180 7.64 1.12 6.94
C ARG A 180 7.51 0.15 8.12
N VAL A 181 6.47 -0.66 8.10
CA VAL A 181 6.29 -1.79 9.03
C VAL A 181 7.07 -2.99 8.49
N ARG A 182 7.90 -3.58 9.34
CA ARG A 182 8.62 -4.82 9.02
C ARG A 182 7.80 -6.00 9.52
N PHE A 183 7.43 -6.90 8.61
CA PHE A 183 6.80 -8.15 9.00
C PHE A 183 7.85 -9.04 9.65
N ASN A 184 7.56 -9.51 10.86
CA ASN A 184 8.40 -10.51 11.50
C ASN A 184 8.28 -11.80 10.69
N SER A 185 9.40 -12.37 10.25
CA SER A 185 9.42 -13.75 9.80
C SER A 185 9.10 -14.60 11.02
N SER A 186 7.83 -15.01 11.17
CA SER A 186 7.56 -16.17 12.00
C SER A 186 8.28 -17.32 11.33
N SER A 187 9.40 -17.75 11.92
CA SER A 187 10.04 -19.02 11.59
C SER A 187 8.95 -20.08 11.63
N SER A 188 8.50 -20.49 10.45
CA SER A 188 7.71 -21.70 10.29
C SER A 188 8.62 -22.86 10.69
N ALA A 189 8.46 -23.30 11.94
CA ALA A 189 8.90 -24.60 12.44
C ALA A 189 7.66 -25.46 12.64
#